data_AF-A0A397KW77-F1
#
_entry.id   AF-A0A397KW77-F1
#
_cell.length_a   1.000
_cell.length_b   1.000
_cell.length_c   1.000
_cell.angle_alpha   90.00
_cell.angle_beta   90.00
_cell.angle_gamma   90.00
#
_symmetry.space_group_name_H-M   'P 1'
#
loop_
_entity.id
_entity.type
_entity.pdbx_description
1 polymer ?
#
loop_
_entity_poly.entity_id
_entity_poly.type
_entity_poly.pdbx_seq_one_letter_code
_entity_poly.pdbx_strand_id
1 'polypeptide(L)'
;MGDHGSTTRRQVNGIPTSCWCGRELATFVSKTNENPYRRFYRCVVARQRKHEDHLFKWEDEAFLDEIHTLQVQQRRLEDDVEKWKMMKTREDAPVGCAGTIGWLCGKLCNRDD
;
A
#
# COMPACT_ATOMS: atom_id res chain seq x y z
N MET A 1 11.19 -37.50 -18.95
CA MET A 1 10.87 -36.06 -19.01
C MET A 1 11.10 -35.50 -17.62
N GLY A 2 12.25 -34.88 -17.38
CA GLY A 2 12.60 -34.33 -16.07
C GLY A 2 12.06 -32.91 -15.95
N ASP A 3 11.18 -32.69 -15.00
CA ASP A 3 10.64 -31.38 -14.66
C ASP A 3 11.76 -30.55 -14.02
N HIS A 4 12.33 -29.63 -14.80
CA HIS A 4 13.23 -28.61 -14.28
C HIS A 4 12.40 -27.62 -13.49
N GLY A 5 12.16 -27.96 -12.21
CA GLY A 5 11.56 -27.07 -11.23
C GLY A 5 12.26 -25.73 -11.26
N SER A 6 11.61 -24.74 -11.86
CA SER A 6 11.99 -23.33 -11.74
C SER A 6 11.95 -23.02 -10.26
N THR A 7 13.12 -22.92 -9.63
CA THR A 7 13.26 -22.43 -8.27
C THR A 7 12.99 -20.93 -8.34
N THR A 8 11.70 -20.58 -8.42
CA THR A 8 11.23 -19.22 -8.24
C THR A 8 11.62 -18.84 -6.82
N ARG A 9 12.79 -18.19 -6.67
CA ARG A 9 13.25 -17.63 -5.41
C ARG A 9 12.08 -16.86 -4.81
N ARG A 10 11.68 -17.20 -3.58
CA ARG A 10 10.58 -16.51 -2.91
C ARG A 10 10.90 -15.01 -2.88
N GLN A 11 10.14 -14.23 -3.63
CA GLN A 11 10.26 -12.78 -3.65
C GLN A 11 9.44 -12.18 -2.51
N VAL A 12 10.04 -11.19 -1.85
CA VAL A 12 9.37 -10.37 -0.82
C VAL A 12 9.19 -8.97 -1.41
N ASN A 13 8.00 -8.40 -1.25
CA ASN A 13 7.73 -7.01 -1.63
C ASN A 13 8.15 -6.08 -0.50
N GLY A 14 8.74 -4.94 -0.85
CA GLY A 14 9.14 -3.93 0.13
C GLY A 14 10.37 -4.32 0.95
N ILE A 15 10.55 -3.66 2.09
CA ILE A 15 11.67 -3.89 3.00
C ILE A 15 11.40 -5.16 3.82
N PRO A 16 12.22 -6.21 3.66
CA PRO A 16 12.01 -7.46 4.37
C PRO A 16 12.39 -7.30 5.84
N THR A 17 11.55 -7.83 6.74
CA THR A 17 11.77 -7.76 8.20
C THR A 17 12.34 -9.05 8.79
N SER A 18 12.02 -10.20 8.19
CA SER A 18 12.51 -11.51 8.63
C SER A 18 12.61 -12.49 7.46
N CYS A 19 13.44 -13.53 7.61
CA CYS A 19 13.49 -14.63 6.65
C CYS A 19 12.37 -15.65 6.93
N TRP A 20 11.89 -16.34 5.90
CA TRP A 20 10.92 -17.45 6.04
C TRP A 20 11.44 -18.64 6.86
N CYS A 21 12.74 -18.70 7.15
CA CYS A 21 13.31 -19.67 8.08
C CYS A 21 13.18 -19.26 9.57
N GLY A 22 12.55 -18.11 9.86
CA GLY A 22 12.35 -17.59 11.22
C GLY A 22 13.58 -16.90 11.81
N ARG A 23 14.64 -16.68 11.03
CA ARG A 23 15.85 -15.97 11.46
C ARG A 23 15.87 -14.54 10.94
N GLU A 24 16.61 -13.71 11.65
CA GLU A 24 16.81 -12.30 11.32
C GLU A 24 17.56 -12.10 9.99
N LEU A 25 17.41 -10.89 9.48
CA LEU A 25 18.11 -10.39 8.31
C LEU A 25 19.22 -9.45 8.74
N ALA A 26 20.28 -9.41 7.97
CA ALA A 26 21.31 -8.39 8.09
C ALA A 26 21.54 -7.72 6.73
N THR A 27 21.96 -6.46 6.77
CA THR A 27 22.37 -5.71 5.59
C THR A 27 23.84 -5.99 5.30
N PHE A 28 24.14 -6.33 4.05
CA PHE A 28 25.48 -6.61 3.58
C PHE A 28 25.82 -5.72 2.39
N VAL A 29 27.12 -5.56 2.14
CA VAL A 29 27.65 -4.84 0.98
C VAL A 29 28.19 -5.86 0.00
N SER A 30 27.78 -5.76 -1.27
CA SER A 30 28.26 -6.61 -2.35
C SER A 30 29.73 -6.30 -2.65
N LYS A 31 30.49 -7.38 -2.83
CA LYS A 31 31.91 -7.36 -3.20
C LYS A 31 32.13 -7.94 -4.59
N THR A 32 31.06 -8.18 -5.36
CA THR A 32 31.18 -8.71 -6.72
C THR A 32 31.57 -7.59 -7.69
N ASN A 33 32.23 -7.93 -8.78
CA ASN A 33 32.65 -6.95 -9.79
C ASN A 33 31.47 -6.38 -10.56
N GLU A 34 30.37 -7.14 -10.68
CA GLU A 34 29.17 -6.74 -11.40
C GLU A 34 28.32 -5.75 -10.60
N ASN A 35 28.32 -5.87 -9.27
CA ASN A 35 27.55 -5.01 -8.37
C ASN A 35 28.45 -4.54 -7.21
N PRO A 36 29.51 -3.75 -7.48
CA PRO A 36 30.43 -3.33 -6.44
C PRO A 36 29.72 -2.37 -5.48
N TYR A 37 29.92 -2.54 -4.17
CA TYR A 37 29.40 -1.69 -3.10
C TYR A 37 27.86 -1.60 -2.97
N ARG A 38 27.09 -2.32 -3.81
CA ARG A 38 25.63 -2.35 -3.73
C ARG A 38 25.18 -3.09 -2.47
N ARG A 39 24.25 -2.51 -1.71
CA ARG A 39 23.77 -3.09 -0.45
C ARG A 39 22.57 -4.01 -0.65
N PHE A 40 22.48 -5.05 0.18
CA PHE A 40 21.39 -6.02 0.12
C PHE A 40 21.03 -6.57 1.51
N TYR A 41 19.76 -6.95 1.68
CA TYR A 41 19.27 -7.71 2.81
C TYR A 41 19.47 -9.20 2.57
N ARG A 42 20.01 -9.90 3.56
CA ARG A 42 20.14 -11.37 3.51
C ARG A 42 19.98 -12.00 4.87
N CYS A 43 19.41 -13.21 4.89
CA CYS A 43 19.33 -14.00 6.12
C CYS A 43 20.73 -14.31 6.70
N VAL A 44 20.87 -14.16 8.01
CA VAL A 44 22.15 -14.36 8.72
C VAL A 44 22.69 -15.79 8.62
N VAL A 45 21.81 -16.79 8.55
CA VAL A 45 22.23 -18.21 8.44
C VAL A 45 22.57 -18.64 7.02
N ALA A 46 22.19 -17.84 6.00
CA ALA A 46 22.40 -18.17 4.59
C ALA A 46 23.88 -18.28 4.19
N ARG A 47 24.80 -17.68 4.97
CA ARG A 47 26.25 -17.85 4.77
C ARG A 47 26.76 -19.23 5.21
N GLN A 48 26.15 -19.79 6.25
CA GLN A 48 26.52 -21.09 6.82
C GLN A 48 25.84 -22.23 6.05
N ARG A 49 24.60 -22.01 5.59
CA ARG A 49 23.78 -23.01 4.94
C ARG A 49 23.55 -22.67 3.46
N LYS A 50 24.57 -22.88 2.63
CA LYS A 50 24.54 -22.51 1.20
C LYS A 50 23.55 -23.32 0.36
N HIS A 51 23.15 -24.51 0.84
CA HIS A 51 22.23 -25.42 0.13
C HIS A 51 20.75 -25.14 0.43
N GLU A 52 20.46 -24.32 1.44
CA GLU A 52 19.09 -23.93 1.77
C GLU A 52 18.74 -22.60 1.07
N ASP A 53 17.52 -22.50 0.56
CA ASP A 53 17.02 -21.23 0.01
C ASP A 53 16.64 -20.28 1.14
N HIS A 54 17.23 -19.09 1.12
CA HIS A 54 17.08 -18.06 2.14
C HIS A 54 16.90 -16.69 1.50
N LEU A 55 16.28 -15.77 2.25
CA LEU A 55 15.97 -14.44 1.76
C LEU A 55 17.22 -13.70 1.29
N PHE A 56 17.11 -13.15 0.08
CA PHE A 56 18.02 -12.20 -0.53
C PHE A 56 17.20 -11.15 -1.27
N LYS A 57 17.43 -9.86 -0.98
CA LYS A 57 16.80 -8.75 -1.72
C LYS A 57 17.74 -7.55 -1.74
N TRP A 58 17.85 -6.87 -2.88
CA TRP A 58 18.63 -5.64 -2.97
C TRP A 58 17.94 -4.51 -2.19
N GLU A 59 18.74 -3.66 -1.54
CA GLU A 59 18.21 -2.60 -0.68
C GLU A 59 17.46 -1.52 -1.47
N ASP A 60 18.00 -1.12 -2.61
CA ASP A 60 17.37 -0.16 -3.53
C ASP A 60 16.05 -0.68 -4.10
N GLU A 61 15.99 -1.94 -4.54
CA GLU A 61 14.76 -2.58 -5.00
C GLU A 61 13.71 -2.64 -3.89
N ALA A 62 14.12 -2.96 -2.66
CA ALA A 62 13.22 -2.94 -1.51
C ALA A 62 12.64 -1.55 -1.23
N PHE A 63 13.45 -0.50 -1.32
CA PHE A 63 12.97 0.87 -1.15
C PHE A 63 12.06 1.32 -2.29
N LEU A 64 12.35 0.93 -3.53
CA LEU A 64 11.49 1.24 -4.67
C LEU A 64 10.09 0.60 -4.51
N ASP A 65 10.02 -0.64 -4.05
CA ASP A 65 8.75 -1.32 -3.77
C ASP A 65 7.94 -0.60 -2.68
N GLU A 66 8.59 -0.15 -1.60
CA GLU A 66 7.93 0.62 -0.54
C GLU A 66 7.41 1.95 -1.06
N ILE A 67 8.22 2.69 -1.81
CA ILE A 67 7.82 3.98 -2.40
C ILE A 67 6.61 3.79 -3.31
N HIS A 68 6.63 2.77 -4.17
CA HIS A 68 5.50 2.47 -5.05
C HIS A 68 4.23 2.14 -4.25
N THR A 69 4.37 1.35 -3.18
CA THR A 69 3.24 1.01 -2.29
C THR A 69 2.68 2.26 -1.60
N LEU A 70 3.55 3.14 -1.09
CA LEU A 70 3.17 4.40 -0.47
C LEU A 70 2.46 5.33 -1.45
N GLN A 71 2.92 5.41 -2.70
CA GLN A 71 2.24 6.20 -3.74
C GLN A 71 0.83 5.69 -4.02
N VAL A 72 0.62 4.37 -4.03
CA VAL A 72 -0.71 3.78 -4.20
C VAL A 72 -1.60 4.10 -3.00
N GLN A 73 -1.09 3.99 -1.79
CA GLN A 73 -1.82 4.32 -0.57
C GLN A 73 -2.17 5.81 -0.50
N GLN A 74 -1.25 6.68 -0.89
CA GLN A 74 -1.47 8.12 -0.93
C GLN A 74 -2.63 8.47 -1.86
N ARG A 75 -2.67 7.92 -3.09
CA ARG A 75 -3.79 8.16 -4.01
C ARG A 75 -5.13 7.74 -3.43
N ARG A 76 -5.19 6.58 -2.76
CA ARG A 76 -6.42 6.11 -2.10
C ARG A 76 -6.87 7.05 -0.99
N LEU A 77 -5.94 7.57 -0.20
CA LEU A 77 -6.25 8.53 0.85
C LEU A 77 -6.73 9.87 0.27
N GLU A 78 -6.14 10.33 -0.84
CA GLU A 78 -6.59 11.53 -1.55
C GLU A 78 -8.03 11.35 -2.06
N ASP A 79 -8.34 10.22 -2.68
CA ASP A 79 -9.69 9.87 -3.15
C ASP A 79 -10.71 9.81 -1.99
N ASP A 80 -10.33 9.17 -0.88
CA ASP A 80 -11.18 9.09 0.32
C ASP A 80 -11.45 10.50 0.85
N VAL A 81 -10.41 11.33 1.01
CA VAL A 81 -10.56 12.71 1.49
C VAL A 81 -11.49 13.53 0.59
N GLU A 82 -11.39 13.39 -0.73
CA GLU A 82 -12.29 14.05 -1.67
C GLU A 82 -13.74 13.58 -1.49
N LYS A 83 -13.95 12.27 -1.38
CA LYS A 83 -15.27 11.69 -1.12
C LYS A 83 -15.87 12.17 0.20
N TRP A 84 -15.08 12.21 1.28
CA TRP A 84 -15.49 12.74 2.57
C TRP A 84 -15.88 14.22 2.48
N LYS A 85 -15.12 15.05 1.76
CA LYS A 85 -15.45 16.46 1.51
C LYS A 85 -16.79 16.61 0.78
N MET A 86 -17.05 15.77 -0.22
CA MET A 86 -18.30 15.79 -0.99
C MET A 86 -19.50 15.36 -0.15
N MET A 87 -19.35 14.34 0.71
CA MET A 87 -20.38 13.92 1.65
C MET A 87 -20.71 15.03 2.66
N LYS A 88 -19.69 15.65 3.25
CA LYS A 88 -19.86 16.75 4.20
C LYS A 88 -20.56 17.96 3.58
N THR A 89 -20.19 18.32 2.35
CA THR A 89 -20.85 19.42 1.62
C THR A 89 -22.35 19.15 1.38
N ARG A 90 -22.76 17.87 1.22
CA ARG A 90 -24.17 17.49 1.08
C ARG A 90 -24.93 17.56 2.40
N GLU A 91 -24.30 17.24 3.51
CA GLU A 91 -24.89 17.34 4.86
C GLU A 91 -25.02 18.81 5.30
N ASP A 92 -24.02 19.62 5.00
CA ASP A 92 -23.98 21.06 5.31
C ASP A 92 -24.75 21.92 4.28
N ALA A 93 -25.30 21.31 3.22
CA ALA A 93 -26.12 22.01 2.24
C ALA A 93 -27.35 22.58 2.97
N PRO A 94 -27.53 23.92 3.01
CA PRO A 94 -28.73 24.48 3.62
C PRO A 94 -29.92 23.92 2.87
N VAL A 95 -30.88 23.36 3.61
CA VAL A 95 -32.23 23.10 3.11
C VAL A 95 -32.78 24.46 2.69
N GLY A 96 -32.50 24.84 1.45
CA GLY A 96 -32.84 26.14 0.89
C GLY A 96 -34.36 26.32 0.92
N CYS A 97 -34.78 27.56 0.69
CA CYS A 97 -36.16 28.08 0.76
C CYS A 97 -37.27 27.25 0.09
N ALA A 98 -36.96 26.17 -0.64
CA ALA A 98 -37.93 25.14 -1.03
C ALA A 98 -38.66 24.51 0.16
N GLY A 99 -38.02 24.37 1.33
CA GLY A 99 -38.69 23.91 2.55
C GLY A 99 -39.70 24.93 3.11
N THR A 100 -39.36 26.22 3.02
CA THR A 100 -40.24 27.32 3.46
C THR A 100 -41.39 27.54 2.49
N ILE A 101 -41.13 27.44 1.18
CA ILE A 101 -42.16 27.52 0.13
C ILE A 101 -43.10 26.31 0.21
N GLY A 102 -42.59 25.10 0.47
CA GLY A 102 -43.44 23.92 0.71
C GLY A 102 -44.32 24.05 1.96
N TRP A 103 -43.79 24.59 3.05
CA TRP A 103 -44.56 24.84 4.29
C TRP A 103 -45.58 25.98 4.14
N LEU A 104 -45.23 27.05 3.41
CA LEU A 104 -46.12 28.16 3.07
C LEU A 104 -47.23 27.70 2.11
N CYS A 105 -46.91 26.88 1.11
CA CYS A 105 -47.88 26.35 0.16
C CYS A 105 -48.87 25.37 0.84
N GLY A 106 -48.40 24.55 1.78
CA GLY A 106 -49.27 23.68 2.59
C GLY A 106 -50.20 24.43 3.58
N LYS A 107 -49.83 25.65 3.98
CA LYS A 107 -50.66 26.54 4.81
C LYS A 107 -51.62 27.42 3.99
N LEU A 108 -51.31 27.68 2.72
CA LEU A 108 -52.16 28.46 1.82
C LEU A 108 -53.26 27.61 1.16
N CYS A 109 -53.02 26.32 0.88
CA CYS A 109 -54.02 25.42 0.29
C CYS A 109 -54.98 24.76 1.30
N ASN A 110 -54.83 24.98 2.61
CA ASN A 110 -55.74 24.47 3.66
C ASN A 110 -56.74 25.54 4.15
N ARG A 111 -56.97 26.59 3.37
CA ARG A 111 -57.89 27.66 3.71
C ARG A 111 -58.75 28.04 2.51
N ASP A 112 -59.39 27.03 1.94
CA ASP A 112 -60.60 27.18 1.16
C ASP A 112 -61.62 26.21 1.79
N ASP A 113 -62.67 26.78 2.38
CA ASP A 113 -63.92 26.12 2.77
C ASP A 113 -64.62 25.49 1.55
#